data_AF-A0A652JUY2-F1
#
_entry.id   AF-A0A652JUY2-F1
#
_cell.length_a   1.000
_cell.length_b   1.000
_cell.length_c   1.000
_cell.angle_alpha   90.00
_cell.angle_beta   90.00
_cell.angle_gamma   90.00
#
_symmetry.space_group_name_H-M   'P 1'
#
loop_
_entity.id
_entity.type
_entity.pdbx_description
1 polymer ?
#
loop_
_entity_poly.entity_id
_entity_poly.type
_entity_poly.pdbx_seq_one_letter_code
_entity_poly.pdbx_strand_id
1 'polypeptide(L)' 'MTAGVIPVIRCDHRDSDGEQCDRERGAPVHMPHHRALRAFLREQGWRRRRDGRDLCPEHA' A
#
# COMPACT_ATOMS: atom_id res chain seq x y z
N MET A 1 5.30 -17.03 21.30
CA MET A 1 4.42 -16.50 20.23
C MET A 1 5.29 -15.63 19.33
N THR A 2 5.55 -16.03 18.09
CA THR A 2 6.22 -15.16 17.12
C THR A 2 5.17 -14.19 16.58
N ALA A 3 5.26 -12.92 16.96
CA ALA A 3 4.43 -11.89 16.34
C ALA A 3 4.77 -11.84 14.84
N GLY A 4 3.85 -12.30 14.00
CA GLY A 4 4.00 -12.18 12.55
C GLY A 4 3.88 -10.72 12.15
N VAL A 5 4.90 -10.19 11.47
CA VAL A 5 4.82 -8.84 10.89
C VAL A 5 4.09 -8.95 9.56
N ILE A 6 2.87 -8.41 9.50
CA ILE A 6 2.13 -8.29 8.24
C ILE A 6 2.52 -6.94 7.62
N PRO A 7 3.18 -6.92 6.46
CA PRO A 7 3.53 -5.66 5.80
C PRO A 7 2.25 -4.91 5.37
N VAL A 8 2.17 -3.64 5.76
CA VAL A 8 1.13 -2.68 5.34
C VAL A 8 1.74 -1.63 4.43
N ILE A 9 0.96 -1.17 3.45
CA ILE A 9 1.30 -0.03 2.60
C ILE A 9 0.33 1.11 2.91
N ARG A 10 0.85 2.32 3.12
CA ARG A 10 0.06 3.54 3.27
C ARG A 10 0.08 4.34 1.97
N CYS A 11 -0.99 5.08 1.70
CA CYS A 11 -1.07 5.99 0.58
C CYS A 11 -0.13 7.19 0.76
N ASP A 12 0.65 7.49 -0.28
CA ASP A 12 1.57 8.63 -0.35
C ASP A 12 0.95 9.87 -1.01
N HIS A 13 -0.36 9.85 -1.30
CA HIS A 13 -1.07 11.04 -1.78
C HIS A 13 -1.10 12.10 -0.68
N ARG A 14 -0.84 13.35 -1.06
CA ARG A 14 -1.06 14.54 -0.24
C ARG A 14 -1.99 15.49 -0.96
N ASP A 15 -2.94 16.07 -0.24
CA ASP A 15 -3.85 17.07 -0.80
C ASP A 15 -3.15 18.45 -0.90
N SER A 16 -3.91 19.47 -1.30
CA SER A 16 -3.43 20.84 -1.50
C SER A 16 -2.92 21.50 -0.21
N ASP A 17 -3.43 21.11 0.95
CA ASP A 17 -2.98 21.56 2.28
C ASP A 17 -1.77 20.74 2.79
N GLY A 18 -1.41 19.67 2.07
CA GLY A 18 -0.29 18.80 2.39
C GLY A 18 -0.60 17.66 3.36
N GLU A 19 -1.88 17.45 3.70
CA GLU A 19 -2.34 16.33 4.52
C GLU A 19 -2.17 15.02 3.76
N GLN A 20 -1.59 14.02 4.43
CA GLN A 20 -1.37 12.71 3.82
C GLN A 20 -2.61 11.85 3.96
N CYS A 21 -3.05 11.24 2.86
CA CYS A 21 -4.11 10.24 2.87
C CYS A 21 -3.80 9.13 3.90
N ASP A 22 -4.69 8.94 4.87
CA ASP A 22 -4.57 7.91 5.92
C ASP A 22 -4.89 6.50 5.44
N ARG A 23 -5.28 6.33 4.17
CA ARG A 23 -5.65 5.01 3.66
C ARG A 23 -4.43 4.09 3.64
N GLU A 24 -4.57 2.95 4.30
CA GLU A 24 -3.59 1.88 4.34
C GLU A 24 -4.18 0.53 3.92
N ARG A 25 -3.33 -0.38 3.47
CA ARG A 25 -3.72 -1.76 3.15
C ARG A 25 -2.58 -2.73 3.35
N GLY A 26 -2.84 -3.78 4.12
CA GLY A 26 -2.01 -4.97 4.20
C GLY A 26 -2.62 -6.15 3.45
N ALA A 27 -1.87 -7.24 3.35
CA ALA A 27 -2.42 -8.53 2.95
C ALA A 27 -3.15 -9.19 4.13
N PRO A 28 -4.27 -9.89 3.91
CA PRO A 28 -4.99 -10.60 4.98
C PRO A 28 -4.22 -11.81 5.53
N VAL A 29 -3.18 -12.25 4.83
CA VAL A 29 -2.30 -13.36 5.19
C VAL A 29 -0.85 -12.96 4.99
N HIS A 30 0.07 -13.68 5.66
CA HIS A 30 1.49 -13.48 5.46
C HIS A 30 1.87 -13.80 4.01
N MET A 31 2.33 -12.77 3.28
CA MET A 31 2.81 -12.93 1.91
C MET A 31 4.30 -13.31 1.94
N PRO A 32 4.73 -14.30 1.15
CA PRO A 32 6.09 -14.81 1.24
C PRO A 32 7.15 -13.77 0.83
N HIS A 33 6.81 -12.82 -0.06
CA HIS A 33 7.72 -11.77 -0.54
C HIS A 33 6.96 -10.47 -0.84
N HIS A 34 7.64 -9.32 -0.76
CA HIS A 34 7.08 -8.00 -1.11
C HIS A 34 6.47 -7.92 -2.51
N ARG A 35 6.99 -8.67 -3.49
CA ARG A 35 6.45 -8.68 -4.86
C ARG A 35 5.03 -9.27 -4.90
N ALA A 36 4.74 -10.29 -4.08
CA ALA A 36 3.42 -10.88 -3.98
C ALA A 36 2.41 -9.91 -3.36
N LEU A 37 2.81 -9.18 -2.30
CA LEU A 37 2.01 -8.09 -1.73
C LEU A 37 1.68 -7.03 -2.77
N ARG A 38 2.67 -6.59 -3.56
CA ARG A 38 2.46 -5.57 -4.60
C ARG A 38 1.55 -6.06 -5.72
N ALA A 39 1.64 -7.32 -6.12
CA ALA A 39 0.73 -7.91 -7.09
C ALA A 39 -0.71 -7.93 -6.57
N PHE A 40 -0.91 -8.42 -5.35
CA PHE A 40 -2.21 -8.42 -4.68
C PHE A 40 -2.81 -7.01 -4.57
N LEU A 41 -2.04 -6.03 -4.11
CA LEU A 41 -2.49 -4.65 -3.99
C LEU A 41 -2.84 -4.04 -5.35
N ARG A 42 -2.11 -4.41 -6.41
CA ARG A 42 -2.40 -3.96 -7.78
C ARG A 42 -3.77 -4.45 -8.27
N GLU A 43 -4.17 -5.66 -7.92
CA GLU A 43 -5.50 -6.20 -8.22
C GLU A 43 -6.60 -5.44 -7.46
N GLN A 44 -6.29 -4.95 -6.27
CA GLN A 44 -7.18 -4.10 -5.45
C GLN A 44 -7.17 -2.62 -5.88
N GLY A 45 -6.55 -2.28 -7.01
CA GLY A 45 -6.53 -0.93 -7.56
C GLY A 45 -5.39 -0.03 -7.07
N TRP A 46 -4.54 -0.50 -6.16
CA TRP A 46 -3.37 0.28 -5.73
C TRP A 46 -2.36 0.41 -6.87
N ARG A 47 -1.65 1.54 -6.92
CA ARG A 47 -0.64 1.81 -7.95
C ARG A 47 0.62 2.38 -7.33
N ARG A 48 1.77 1.87 -7.78
CA ARG A 48 3.06 2.48 -7.49
C ARG A 48 3.47 3.37 -8.66
N ARG A 49 3.73 4.65 -8.38
CA ARG A 49 4.23 5.61 -9.37
C ARG A 49 5.74 5.42 -9.61
N ARG A 50 6.25 6.04 -10.68
CA ARG A 50 7.67 5.92 -11.08
C ARG A 50 8.63 6.54 -10.07
N ASP A 51 8.18 7.54 -9.33
CA ASP A 51 8.89 8.19 -8.23
C ASP A 51 8.83 7.39 -6.91
N GLY A 52 8.23 6.20 -6.93
CA GLY A 52 8.25 5.25 -5.82
C GLY A 52 7.07 5.34 -4.87
N ARG A 53 6.21 6.37 -5.00
CA ARG A 53 5.00 6.58 -4.19
C ARG A 53 3.95 5.51 -4.43
N ASP A 54 3.37 4.99 -3.37
CA ASP A 54 2.26 4.05 -3.40
C ASP A 54 0.93 4.84 -3.24
N LEU A 55 0.02 4.72 -4.20
CA LEU A 55 -1.25 5.44 -4.23
C LEU A 55 -2.41 4.45 -4.09
N CYS A 56 -3.38 4.80 -3.23
CA CYS A 56 -4.60 4.04 -3.07
C CYS A 56 -5.53 4.23 -4.29
N PRO A 57 -6.57 3.38 -4.45
CA PRO A 57 -7.42 3.40 -5.64
C PRO A 57 -8.14 4.73 -5.92
N GLU A 58 -8.35 5.55 -4.89
CA GLU A 58 -8.98 6.88 -5.04
C GLU A 58 -8.02 7.93 -5.63
N HIS A 59 -6.71 7.71 -5.51
CA HIS A 59 -5.67 8.67 -5.92
C HIS A 59 -4.74 8.11 -7.01
N ALA A 60 -5.02 6.90 -7.51
CA ALA A 60 -4.19 6.13 -8.43
C ALA A 60 -4.17 6.69 -9.87
#